data_AF-A0ABD2W2D4-F1
#
_entry.id   AF-A0ABD2W2D4-F1
#
_cell.length_a   1.000
_cell.length_b   1.000
_cell.length_c   1.000
_cell.angle_alpha   90.00
_cell.angle_beta   90.00
_cell.angle_gamma   90.00
#
_symmetry.space_group_name_H-M   'P 1'
#
loop_
_entity.id
_entity.type
_entity.pdbx_description
1 polymer ?
#
loop_
_entity_poly.entity_id
_entity_poly.type
_entity_poly.pdbx_seq_one_letter_code
_entity_poly.pdbx_strand_id
1 'polypeptide(L)'
;MSKTKTVASLLFTLLLVHVRFCNSNCVCDETLNGKLRSIGQKQQQEDPCQTKTRVVGDVEYCDRYWECVNGRPELFDCPNGLVFAGKHRGVTEGCDYPWRANYCEGKRQANPPIQAEHCDWLYGIFGHETSCTRYWTCWNGTATEQLCIGGLLYNERSRSCDWPENVEGCQKHPLCNDDPNGNVPLGKSCNRYWQCQGGYPRLQRCPAMLVFDRRSLRCVVPPTEDCDVPPTPAGYDGELGPDGNAQEPEEENLPPGVSPLPPQVSNNNNHNANQQLRGHQNHQQHQQNHQLQQQQQRNRT
;
A
#
# COMPACT_ATOMS: atom_id res chain seq x y z
N MET A 1 77.60 46.31 -8.32
CA MET A 1 76.96 47.15 -7.28
C MET A 1 76.08 46.22 -6.45
N SER A 2 76.64 45.48 -5.48
CA SER A 2 76.72 45.85 -4.06
C SER A 2 75.45 46.55 -3.53
N LYS A 3 74.61 45.83 -2.78
CA LYS A 3 74.56 45.95 -1.31
C LYS A 3 73.69 44.86 -0.68
N THR A 4 74.34 44.16 0.25
CA THR A 4 73.83 43.31 1.33
C THR A 4 73.04 44.09 2.38
N LYS A 5 72.14 43.40 3.11
CA LYS A 5 71.99 43.36 4.59
C LYS A 5 70.67 42.63 4.95
N THR A 6 70.67 41.45 5.57
CA THR A 6 70.94 41.12 7.00
C THR A 6 69.71 41.31 7.92
N VAL A 7 69.09 40.17 8.25
CA VAL A 7 68.61 39.66 9.56
C VAL A 7 67.72 40.54 10.47
N ALA A 8 66.55 39.98 10.85
CA ALA A 8 65.94 40.04 12.19
C ALA A 8 64.81 39.00 12.25
N SER A 9 65.06 37.73 12.62
CA SER A 9 64.90 37.18 13.98
C SER A 9 63.98 38.00 14.89
N LEU A 10 62.71 37.59 14.99
CA LEU A 10 61.78 38.03 16.04
C LEU A 10 60.91 36.83 16.47
N LEU A 11 61.36 36.20 17.57
CA LEU A 11 60.57 35.66 18.67
C LEU A 11 59.37 34.76 18.31
N PHE A 12 59.63 33.45 18.26
CA PHE A 12 58.62 32.42 18.50
C PHE A 12 58.15 32.53 19.97
N THR A 13 57.12 33.32 20.22
CA THR A 13 56.37 33.25 21.48
C THR A 13 55.69 31.89 21.56
N LEU A 14 56.12 31.10 22.54
CA LEU A 14 55.48 29.90 23.05
C LEU A 14 54.05 30.26 23.50
N LEU A 15 53.08 30.18 22.59
CA LEU A 15 51.67 30.08 22.97
C LEU A 15 51.44 28.60 23.31
N LEU A 16 51.41 28.31 24.61
CA LEU A 16 50.75 27.15 25.17
C LEU A 16 49.34 27.08 24.57
N VAL A 17 49.18 26.34 23.47
CA VAL A 17 47.88 25.84 23.05
C VAL A 17 47.48 24.87 24.15
N HIS A 18 46.65 25.36 25.08
CA HIS A 18 45.83 24.49 25.89
C HIS A 18 45.00 23.65 24.93
N VAL A 19 45.47 22.44 24.62
CA VAL A 19 44.62 21.36 24.17
C VAL A 19 43.66 21.07 25.32
N ARG A 20 42.58 21.84 25.41
CA ARG A 20 41.40 21.41 26.14
C ARG A 20 40.75 20.35 25.27
N PHE A 21 40.76 19.12 25.75
CA PHE A 21 39.84 18.08 25.32
C PHE A 21 38.44 18.69 25.20
N CYS A 22 37.96 18.86 23.97
CA CYS A 22 36.62 19.33 23.71
C CYS A 22 35.70 18.12 23.92
N ASN A 23 35.06 18.05 25.08
CA ASN A 23 33.98 17.12 25.31
C ASN A 23 32.70 17.74 24.72
N SER A 24 32.31 17.22 23.55
CA SER A 24 31.06 17.28 22.76
C SER A 24 29.95 18.33 22.97
N ASN A 25 30.14 19.50 23.57
CA ASN A 25 29.10 20.55 23.53
C ASN A 25 29.69 21.96 23.65
N CYS A 26 30.15 22.55 22.55
CA CYS A 26 30.29 24.00 22.38
C CYS A 26 30.38 24.32 20.87
N VAL A 27 29.49 25.17 20.35
CA VAL A 27 29.67 25.86 19.07
C VAL A 27 29.88 27.35 19.39
N CYS A 28 30.86 27.97 18.74
CA CYS A 28 31.23 29.37 18.89
C CYS A 28 30.17 30.29 18.23
N ASP A 29 29.80 31.38 18.89
CA ASP A 29 28.94 32.45 18.35
C ASP A 29 29.79 33.71 18.10
N GLU A 30 29.63 34.33 16.93
CA GLU A 30 30.17 35.67 16.64
C GLU A 30 29.14 36.72 17.07
N THR A 31 29.54 37.53 18.04
CA THR A 31 28.70 38.52 18.72
C THR A 31 28.24 39.67 17.82
N LEU A 32 26.92 39.88 17.74
CA LEU A 32 26.33 41.22 17.57
C LEU A 32 25.02 41.33 18.39
N ASN A 33 25.04 42.19 19.41
CA ASN A 33 23.89 42.74 20.15
C ASN A 33 23.12 41.85 21.16
N GLY A 34 23.79 41.46 22.24
CA GLY A 34 23.38 41.88 23.60
C GLY A 34 21.95 41.64 24.10
N LYS A 35 21.21 40.62 23.62
CA LYS A 35 19.95 40.19 24.24
C LYS A 35 19.74 38.69 24.08
N LEU A 36 20.17 37.93 25.09
CA LEU A 36 19.88 36.50 25.18
C LEU A 36 18.37 36.31 25.42
N ARG A 37 17.60 36.08 24.35
CA ARG A 37 16.31 35.38 24.46
C ARG A 37 16.60 33.90 24.21
N SER A 38 16.58 33.12 25.28
CA SER A 38 16.48 31.66 25.18
C SER A 38 15.11 31.32 24.60
N ILE A 39 15.06 30.96 23.32
CA ILE A 39 13.92 30.27 22.72
C ILE A 39 14.50 29.03 22.04
N GLY A 40 14.64 27.98 22.84
CA GLY A 40 15.14 26.69 22.41
C GLY A 40 15.08 25.73 23.59
N GLN A 41 13.87 25.35 24.01
CA GLN A 41 13.73 24.24 24.94
C GLN A 41 14.21 22.99 24.21
N LYS A 42 15.38 22.44 24.59
CA LYS A 42 15.74 21.06 24.26
C LYS A 42 14.60 20.19 24.80
N GLN A 43 13.82 19.56 23.93
CA GLN A 43 12.80 18.60 24.36
C GLN A 43 13.48 17.48 25.15
N GLN A 44 13.08 17.31 26.40
CA GLN A 44 13.64 16.31 27.30
C GLN A 44 12.91 14.99 27.08
N GLN A 45 13.66 13.89 26.95
CA GLN A 45 13.10 12.55 26.80
C GLN A 45 12.33 12.15 28.06
N GLU A 46 11.06 11.73 27.89
CA GLU A 46 10.23 11.20 28.97
C GLU A 46 10.71 9.80 29.37
N ASP A 47 10.68 9.48 30.67
CA ASP A 47 11.02 8.15 31.17
C ASP A 47 9.81 7.21 31.00
N PRO A 48 9.88 6.17 30.12
CA PRO A 48 8.79 5.23 29.94
C PRO A 48 8.36 4.55 31.23
N CYS A 49 9.28 4.31 32.18
CA CYS A 49 8.99 3.61 33.43
C CYS A 49 8.11 4.40 34.40
N GLN A 50 8.02 5.74 34.23
CA GLN A 50 7.12 6.59 35.00
C GLN A 50 5.75 6.75 34.35
N THR A 51 5.60 6.34 33.09
CA THR A 51 4.33 6.44 32.35
C THR A 51 3.44 5.23 32.58
N LYS A 52 2.12 5.44 32.51
CA LYS A 52 1.13 4.35 32.61
C LYS A 52 1.22 3.37 31.43
N THR A 53 1.53 3.88 30.23
CA THR A 53 1.66 3.05 29.02
C THR A 53 2.92 2.20 29.07
N ARG A 54 3.95 2.61 29.84
CA ARG A 54 5.28 2.02 29.85
C ARG A 54 6.02 2.09 28.52
N VAL A 55 5.52 2.92 27.60
CA VAL A 55 6.08 3.13 26.26
C VAL A 55 5.89 4.59 25.89
N VAL A 56 6.94 5.24 25.42
CA VAL A 56 6.95 6.64 24.96
C VAL A 56 7.75 6.77 23.66
N GLY A 57 7.40 7.73 22.81
CA GLY A 57 8.16 8.00 21.59
C GLY A 57 9.48 8.70 21.88
N ASP A 58 10.47 8.52 21.01
CA ASP A 58 11.71 9.30 21.09
C ASP A 58 11.46 10.77 20.72
N VAL A 59 12.07 11.71 21.43
CA VAL A 59 11.86 13.15 21.19
C VAL A 59 12.44 13.65 19.88
N GLU A 60 13.48 12.98 19.38
CA GLU A 60 14.22 13.41 18.21
C GLU A 60 13.86 12.59 16.97
N TYR A 61 13.66 11.29 17.14
CA TYR A 61 13.43 10.33 16.07
C TYR A 61 11.99 9.79 16.06
N CYS A 62 11.28 9.89 14.93
CA CYS A 62 9.89 9.42 14.87
C CYS A 62 9.73 7.92 14.66
N ASP A 63 10.78 7.22 14.23
CA ASP A 63 10.85 5.77 14.07
C ASP A 63 11.49 5.06 15.27
N ARG A 64 11.59 5.75 16.41
CA ARG A 64 12.12 5.22 17.67
C ARG A 64 11.17 5.42 18.82
N TYR A 65 11.24 4.49 19.76
CA TYR A 65 10.47 4.55 20.99
C TYR A 65 11.22 3.90 22.14
N TRP A 66 10.86 4.30 23.35
CA TRP A 66 11.41 3.78 24.59
C TRP A 66 10.35 2.94 25.30
N GLU A 67 10.73 1.76 25.76
CA GLU A 67 9.88 0.88 26.55
C GLU A 67 10.52 0.57 27.91
N CYS A 68 9.69 0.46 28.95
CA CYS A 68 10.16 0.08 30.28
C CYS A 68 10.25 -1.44 30.43
N VAL A 69 11.46 -1.97 30.27
CA VAL A 69 11.77 -3.40 30.42
C VAL A 69 12.43 -3.62 31.78
N ASN A 70 11.81 -4.42 32.65
CA ASN A 70 12.34 -4.74 33.98
C ASN A 70 12.74 -3.51 34.83
N GLY A 71 11.98 -2.41 34.69
CA GLY A 71 12.25 -1.16 35.41
C GLY A 71 13.38 -0.31 34.82
N ARG A 72 13.86 -0.63 33.61
CA ARG A 72 14.86 0.14 32.88
C ARG A 72 14.29 0.61 31.54
N PRO A 73 14.55 1.87 31.14
CA PRO A 73 14.19 2.33 29.81
C PRO A 73 15.13 1.69 28.77
N GLU A 74 14.56 1.00 27.81
CA GLU A 74 15.25 0.42 26.66
C GLU A 74 14.76 1.08 25.37
N LEU A 75 15.68 1.32 24.43
CA LEU A 75 15.41 1.97 23.15
C LEU A 75 15.13 0.91 22.08
N PHE A 76 14.07 1.13 21.31
CA PHE A 76 13.65 0.29 20.20
C PHE A 76 13.42 1.11 18.94
N ASP A 77 13.65 0.47 17.80
CA ASP A 77 13.33 1.00 16.48
C ASP A 77 12.03 0.36 15.97
N CYS A 78 11.19 1.17 15.32
CA CYS A 78 10.08 0.64 14.52
C CYS A 78 10.61 -0.13 13.30
N PRO A 79 9.84 -1.11 12.78
CA PRO A 79 10.21 -1.79 11.54
C PRO A 79 10.46 -0.81 10.39
N ASN A 80 11.39 -1.13 9.49
CA ASN A 80 11.82 -0.22 8.42
C ASN A 80 10.63 0.24 7.54
N GLY A 81 10.41 1.55 7.47
CA GLY A 81 9.27 2.16 6.78
C GLY A 81 8.07 2.50 7.68
N LEU A 82 8.13 2.16 8.97
CA LEU A 82 7.13 2.51 9.98
C LEU A 82 7.68 3.51 11.01
N VAL A 83 6.75 4.19 11.69
CA VAL A 83 7.01 5.23 12.70
C VAL A 83 6.15 4.99 13.94
N PHE A 84 6.60 5.47 15.10
CA PHE A 84 5.93 5.21 16.36
C PHE A 84 4.58 5.96 16.43
N ALA A 85 3.50 5.21 16.61
CA ALA A 85 2.12 5.71 16.70
C ALA A 85 1.53 5.63 18.12
N GLY A 86 2.22 4.96 19.04
CA GLY A 86 1.78 4.74 20.42
C GLY A 86 1.37 3.29 20.68
N LYS A 87 1.44 2.86 21.95
CA LYS A 87 1.21 1.47 22.36
C LYS A 87 -0.13 0.90 21.86
N HIS A 88 -0.09 -0.31 21.30
CA HIS A 88 -1.22 -1.04 20.71
C HIS A 88 -1.96 -0.28 19.59
N ARG A 89 -1.25 0.62 18.90
CA ARG A 89 -1.75 1.31 17.70
C ARG A 89 -0.88 0.95 16.51
N GLY A 90 -1.38 1.30 15.33
CA GLY A 90 -0.66 1.15 14.08
C GLY A 90 -0.90 -0.20 13.42
N VAL A 91 0.03 -0.57 12.53
CA VAL A 91 -0.03 -1.82 11.75
C VAL A 91 0.75 -2.95 12.41
N THR A 92 1.76 -2.61 13.21
CA THR A 92 2.48 -3.52 14.12
C THR A 92 2.36 -2.98 15.54
N GLU A 93 2.88 -3.70 16.54
CA GLU A 93 2.81 -3.28 17.95
C GLU A 93 3.45 -1.90 18.19
N GLY A 94 2.64 -0.84 18.11
CA GLY A 94 3.05 0.52 18.37
C GLY A 94 3.58 1.32 17.18
N CYS A 95 3.69 0.72 15.99
CA CYS A 95 4.26 1.37 14.81
C CYS A 95 3.30 1.37 13.62
N ASP A 96 3.39 2.43 12.83
CA ASP A 96 2.43 2.77 11.80
C ASP A 96 3.10 3.39 10.56
N TYR A 97 2.42 3.39 9.41
CA TYR A 97 2.82 4.12 8.22
C TYR A 97 2.90 5.63 8.48
N PRO A 98 3.97 6.29 8.01
CA PRO A 98 4.21 7.72 8.23
C PRO A 98 3.10 8.66 7.75
N TRP A 99 2.34 8.27 6.72
CA TRP A 99 1.31 9.12 6.11
C TRP A 99 -0.08 9.01 6.76
N ARG A 100 -0.29 8.11 7.75
CA ARG A 100 -1.60 7.98 8.41
C ARG A 100 -1.87 9.10 9.42
N ALA A 101 -0.83 9.72 9.97
CA ALA A 101 -0.92 10.89 10.84
C ALA A 101 0.41 11.65 10.85
N ASN A 102 0.46 12.80 11.51
CA ASN A 102 1.66 13.63 11.61
C ASN A 102 2.66 13.11 12.68
N TYR A 103 3.00 11.82 12.67
CA TYR A 103 3.87 11.21 13.68
C TYR A 103 5.31 11.78 13.68
N CYS A 104 5.78 12.25 12.52
CA CYS A 104 7.12 12.80 12.34
C CYS A 104 7.20 14.33 12.35
N GLU A 105 6.14 15.03 12.73
CA GLU A 105 6.17 16.50 12.77
C GLU A 105 7.24 17.00 13.76
N GLY A 106 8.24 17.72 13.25
CA GLY A 106 9.36 18.23 14.04
C GLY A 106 10.42 17.17 14.44
N LYS A 107 10.34 15.95 13.91
CA LYS A 107 11.27 14.83 14.20
C LYS A 107 11.97 14.36 12.93
N ARG A 108 13.10 13.67 13.11
CA ARG A 108 13.84 13.01 12.03
C ARG A 108 13.57 11.51 11.99
N GLN A 109 13.92 10.87 10.89
CA GLN A 109 13.97 9.40 10.80
C GLN A 109 15.41 8.94 11.08
N ALA A 110 15.56 7.89 11.88
CA ALA A 110 16.84 7.30 12.21
C ALA A 110 17.30 6.33 11.12
N ASN A 111 16.39 5.49 10.67
CA ASN A 111 16.69 4.35 9.82
C ASN A 111 16.60 4.74 8.34
N PRO A 112 17.64 4.48 7.54
CA PRO A 112 17.58 4.69 6.10
C PRO A 112 16.66 3.67 5.43
N PRO A 113 16.21 3.92 4.18
CA PRO A 113 15.43 2.96 3.42
C PRO A 113 16.21 1.66 3.19
N ILE A 114 15.53 0.53 3.38
CA ILE A 114 16.03 -0.79 2.98
C ILE A 114 15.15 -1.25 1.81
N GLN A 115 15.77 -1.29 0.62
CA GLN A 115 15.07 -1.66 -0.61
C GLN A 115 14.96 -3.17 -0.76
N ALA A 116 13.82 -3.62 -1.30
CA ALA A 116 13.58 -4.97 -1.77
C ALA A 116 12.88 -4.91 -3.15
N GLU A 117 12.62 -6.05 -3.77
CA GLU A 117 11.91 -6.10 -5.04
C GLU A 117 10.53 -5.43 -4.90
N HIS A 118 10.28 -4.40 -5.73
CA HIS A 118 9.07 -3.55 -5.72
C HIS A 118 8.82 -2.74 -4.43
N CYS A 119 9.78 -2.67 -3.52
CA CYS A 119 9.64 -2.03 -2.22
C CYS A 119 10.80 -1.07 -1.95
N ASP A 120 10.54 0.24 -1.84
CA ASP A 120 11.58 1.18 -1.40
C ASP A 120 11.88 1.06 0.10
N TRP A 121 10.91 0.57 0.86
CA TRP A 121 11.00 0.28 2.30
C TRP A 121 10.42 -1.10 2.58
N LEU A 122 10.89 -1.79 3.62
CA LEU A 122 10.36 -3.11 3.97
C LEU A 122 8.86 -3.10 4.26
N TYR A 123 8.34 -2.00 4.82
CA TYR A 123 6.91 -1.77 4.99
C TYR A 123 6.49 -0.53 4.21
N GLY A 124 5.51 -0.70 3.32
CA GLY A 124 4.98 0.45 2.58
C GLY A 124 3.95 0.10 1.52
N ILE A 125 3.51 1.13 0.81
CA ILE A 125 2.64 1.03 -0.37
C ILE A 125 3.30 1.85 -1.48
N PHE A 126 3.50 1.23 -2.64
CA PHE A 126 4.27 1.78 -3.75
C PHE A 126 3.54 1.59 -5.07
N GLY A 127 3.74 2.51 -6.02
CA GLY A 127 3.14 2.41 -7.34
C GLY A 127 3.72 1.26 -8.17
N HIS A 128 2.89 0.67 -9.03
CA HIS A 128 3.38 -0.31 -10.00
C HIS A 128 4.04 0.40 -11.19
N GLU A 129 5.16 -0.13 -11.66
CA GLU A 129 6.08 0.53 -12.60
C GLU A 129 5.47 0.77 -13.98
N THR A 130 4.59 -0.12 -14.42
CA THR A 130 3.97 -0.09 -15.75
C THR A 130 2.46 0.18 -15.75
N SER A 131 1.82 0.35 -14.58
CA SER A 131 0.36 0.40 -14.51
C SER A 131 -0.14 1.21 -13.32
N CYS A 132 -0.81 2.33 -13.61
CA CYS A 132 -1.49 3.13 -12.60
C CYS A 132 -2.67 2.44 -11.92
N THR A 133 -3.18 1.35 -12.50
CA THR A 133 -4.29 0.59 -11.92
C THR A 133 -3.83 -0.43 -10.87
N ARG A 134 -2.52 -0.67 -10.77
CA ARG A 134 -1.88 -1.65 -9.90
C ARG A 134 -0.93 -0.94 -8.95
N TYR A 135 -0.69 -1.55 -7.80
CA TYR A 135 0.25 -1.05 -6.81
C TYR A 135 0.80 -2.20 -5.98
N TRP A 136 1.90 -1.97 -5.28
CA TRP A 136 2.56 -2.93 -4.42
C TRP A 136 2.26 -2.62 -2.96
N THR A 137 1.91 -3.63 -2.18
CA THR A 137 1.90 -3.56 -0.71
C THR A 137 3.04 -4.39 -0.19
N CYS A 138 3.93 -3.78 0.57
CA CYS A 138 5.12 -4.42 1.11
C CYS A 138 4.95 -4.72 2.59
N TRP A 139 5.18 -5.98 2.94
CA TRP A 139 5.20 -6.46 4.32
C TRP A 139 6.53 -7.16 4.58
N ASN A 140 7.39 -6.54 5.38
CA ASN A 140 8.74 -7.03 5.66
C ASN A 140 9.54 -7.39 4.39
N GLY A 141 9.48 -6.52 3.37
CA GLY A 141 10.16 -6.70 2.08
C GLY A 141 9.46 -7.66 1.12
N THR A 142 8.36 -8.31 1.52
CA THR A 142 7.54 -9.12 0.62
C THR A 142 6.51 -8.25 -0.07
N ALA A 143 6.70 -8.01 -1.37
CA ALA A 143 5.73 -7.29 -2.20
C ALA A 143 4.54 -8.20 -2.55
N THR A 144 3.34 -7.67 -2.37
CA THR A 144 2.12 -8.26 -2.90
C THR A 144 1.49 -7.29 -3.86
N GLU A 145 1.18 -7.76 -5.06
CA GLU A 145 0.49 -6.96 -6.05
C GLU A 145 -0.98 -6.74 -5.67
N GLN A 146 -1.42 -5.51 -5.79
CA GLN A 146 -2.80 -5.10 -5.58
C GLN A 146 -3.34 -4.36 -6.78
N LEU A 147 -4.66 -4.33 -6.86
CA LEU A 147 -5.40 -3.71 -7.93
C LEU A 147 -6.35 -2.67 -7.35
N CYS A 148 -6.31 -1.45 -7.88
CA CYS A 148 -7.33 -0.46 -7.56
C CYS A 148 -8.68 -0.89 -8.13
N ILE A 149 -9.71 -0.85 -7.29
CA ILE A 149 -11.07 -1.26 -7.66
C ILE A 149 -11.81 -0.13 -8.36
N GLY A 150 -12.79 -0.48 -9.20
CA GLY A 150 -13.74 0.49 -9.76
C GLY A 150 -13.12 1.59 -10.62
N GLY A 151 -12.05 1.29 -11.37
CA GLY A 151 -11.37 2.28 -12.23
C GLY A 151 -10.53 3.33 -11.51
N LEU A 152 -10.37 3.21 -10.20
CA LEU A 152 -9.46 4.06 -9.44
C LEU A 152 -8.01 3.79 -9.85
N LEU A 153 -7.15 4.78 -9.63
CA LEU A 153 -5.73 4.72 -9.89
C LEU A 153 -4.95 4.94 -8.61
N TYR A 154 -3.80 4.29 -8.50
CA TYR A 154 -2.96 4.45 -7.34
C TYR A 154 -2.31 5.85 -7.35
N ASN A 155 -2.56 6.60 -6.28
CA ASN A 155 -2.03 7.93 -6.04
C ASN A 155 -0.85 7.84 -5.06
N GLU A 156 0.35 8.11 -5.55
CA GLU A 156 1.59 8.02 -4.76
C GLU A 156 1.63 9.07 -3.63
N ARG A 157 0.98 10.22 -3.80
CA ARG A 157 0.92 11.28 -2.79
C ARG A 157 0.07 10.88 -1.59
N SER A 158 -1.10 10.30 -1.83
CA SER A 158 -2.00 9.85 -0.76
C SER A 158 -1.72 8.42 -0.30
N ARG A 159 -0.86 7.69 -1.02
CA ARG A 159 -0.53 6.26 -0.78
C ARG A 159 -1.79 5.37 -0.84
N SER A 160 -2.72 5.70 -1.74
CA SER A 160 -4.02 5.05 -1.84
C SER A 160 -4.58 5.10 -3.26
N CYS A 161 -5.59 4.27 -3.55
CA CYS A 161 -6.36 4.42 -4.78
C CYS A 161 -7.22 5.69 -4.71
N ASP A 162 -7.22 6.47 -5.78
CA ASP A 162 -7.92 7.74 -5.93
C ASP A 162 -8.50 7.86 -7.35
N TRP A 163 -9.32 8.87 -7.57
CA TRP A 163 -9.91 9.16 -8.87
C TRP A 163 -8.84 9.53 -9.90
N PRO A 164 -8.98 9.13 -11.17
CA PRO A 164 -8.00 9.43 -12.22
C PRO A 164 -7.63 10.92 -12.31
N GLU A 165 -8.56 11.82 -12.02
CA GLU A 165 -8.35 13.27 -12.07
C GLU A 165 -7.39 13.78 -10.98
N ASN A 166 -7.21 13.02 -9.89
CA ASN A 166 -6.32 13.34 -8.77
C ASN A 166 -4.93 12.69 -8.90
N VAL A 167 -4.72 11.83 -9.91
CA VAL A 167 -3.47 11.08 -10.08
C VAL A 167 -2.63 11.69 -11.18
N GLU A 168 -1.57 12.39 -10.77
CA GLU A 168 -0.59 12.97 -11.67
C GLU A 168 0.25 11.90 -12.38
N GLY A 169 0.59 12.11 -13.65
CA GLY A 169 1.52 11.24 -14.40
C GLY A 169 0.90 9.96 -15.00
N CYS A 170 -0.40 9.74 -14.79
CA CYS A 170 -1.09 8.57 -15.32
C CYS A 170 -1.77 8.87 -16.67
N GLN A 171 -1.19 8.35 -17.75
CA GLN A 171 -1.77 8.47 -19.09
C GLN A 171 -2.87 7.44 -19.31
N LYS A 172 -4.04 7.88 -19.78
CA LYS A 172 -5.14 7.00 -20.18
C LYS A 172 -4.68 6.10 -21.34
N HIS A 173 -5.15 4.86 -21.34
CA HIS A 173 -4.82 3.94 -22.42
C HIS A 173 -5.51 4.39 -23.71
N PRO A 174 -4.83 4.39 -24.88
CA PRO A 174 -5.43 4.85 -26.13
C PRO A 174 -6.76 4.18 -26.50
N LEU A 175 -6.94 2.91 -26.13
CA LEU A 175 -8.20 2.17 -26.31
C LEU A 175 -9.41 2.80 -25.60
N CYS A 176 -9.19 3.56 -24.52
CA CYS A 176 -10.23 4.13 -23.68
C CYS A 176 -10.27 5.66 -23.77
N ASN A 177 -9.72 6.23 -24.84
CA ASN A 177 -9.72 7.68 -25.07
C ASN A 177 -11.13 8.19 -25.41
N ASP A 178 -11.87 7.43 -26.23
CA ASP A 178 -13.19 7.84 -26.72
C ASP A 178 -14.26 7.73 -25.62
N ASP A 179 -14.23 6.63 -24.87
CA ASP A 179 -15.09 6.42 -23.70
C ASP A 179 -14.27 5.85 -22.52
N PRO A 180 -13.97 6.68 -21.50
CA PRO A 180 -13.23 6.25 -20.31
C PRO A 180 -13.90 5.12 -19.52
N ASN A 181 -15.21 4.91 -19.68
CA ASN A 181 -15.98 3.90 -18.95
C ASN A 181 -16.74 2.92 -19.89
N GLY A 182 -16.42 2.95 -21.19
CA GLY A 182 -17.09 2.18 -22.22
C GLY A 182 -16.58 0.75 -22.35
N ASN A 183 -17.28 -0.06 -23.15
CA ASN A 183 -16.81 -1.39 -23.54
C ASN A 183 -16.19 -1.32 -24.93
N VAL A 184 -15.06 -2.00 -25.13
CA VAL A 184 -14.33 -2.06 -26.40
C VAL A 184 -14.17 -3.53 -26.82
N PRO A 185 -14.48 -3.88 -28.08
CA PRO A 185 -14.37 -5.26 -28.56
C PRO A 185 -12.91 -5.75 -28.55
N LEU A 186 -12.71 -7.02 -28.19
CA LEU A 186 -11.39 -7.65 -28.17
C LEU A 186 -11.18 -8.56 -29.39
N GLY A 187 -10.45 -8.08 -30.40
CA GLY A 187 -10.01 -8.92 -31.53
C GLY A 187 -11.17 -9.70 -32.15
N LYS A 188 -11.05 -11.02 -32.32
CA LYS A 188 -12.13 -11.94 -32.74
C LYS A 188 -12.79 -12.70 -31.57
N SER A 189 -12.52 -12.30 -30.33
CA SER A 189 -13.06 -13.02 -29.17
C SER A 189 -14.57 -12.77 -29.03
N CYS A 190 -15.35 -13.86 -28.98
CA CYS A 190 -16.80 -13.78 -28.83
C CYS A 190 -17.25 -13.64 -27.39
N ASN A 191 -16.47 -14.09 -26.41
CA ASN A 191 -16.87 -14.11 -25.01
C ASN A 191 -16.04 -13.17 -24.12
N ARG A 192 -15.11 -12.40 -24.69
CA ARG A 192 -14.27 -11.45 -23.96
C ARG A 192 -14.27 -10.08 -24.63
N TYR A 193 -14.13 -9.05 -23.80
CA TYR A 193 -14.10 -7.65 -24.22
C TYR A 193 -13.28 -6.83 -23.23
N TRP A 194 -12.88 -5.62 -23.60
CA TRP A 194 -12.31 -4.66 -22.67
C TRP A 194 -13.43 -3.81 -22.08
N GLN A 195 -13.46 -3.67 -20.77
CA GLN A 195 -14.24 -2.64 -20.09
C GLN A 195 -13.28 -1.56 -19.62
N CYS A 196 -13.41 -0.37 -20.17
CA CYS A 196 -12.70 0.80 -19.67
C CYS A 196 -13.28 1.20 -18.31
N GLN A 197 -12.40 1.51 -17.37
CA GLN A 197 -12.78 2.11 -16.10
C GLN A 197 -11.81 3.27 -15.85
N GLY A 198 -12.30 4.51 -15.87
CA GLY A 198 -11.46 5.70 -15.70
C GLY A 198 -10.40 5.92 -16.81
N GLY A 199 -10.58 5.34 -17.99
CA GLY A 199 -9.62 5.42 -19.10
C GLY A 199 -8.62 4.27 -19.17
N TYR A 200 -8.84 3.19 -18.41
CA TYR A 200 -7.97 2.01 -18.41
C TYR A 200 -8.76 0.72 -18.72
N PRO A 201 -8.33 -0.09 -19.70
CA PRO A 201 -9.06 -1.28 -20.12
C PRO A 201 -8.85 -2.42 -19.12
N ARG A 202 -9.96 -3.04 -18.71
CA ARG A 202 -9.98 -4.28 -17.91
C ARG A 202 -10.56 -5.39 -18.75
N LEU A 203 -9.87 -6.53 -18.80
CA LEU A 203 -10.35 -7.68 -19.55
C LEU A 203 -11.56 -8.27 -18.83
N GLN A 204 -12.70 -8.25 -19.49
CA GLN A 204 -13.94 -8.82 -19.00
C GLN A 204 -14.35 -10.01 -19.85
N ARG A 205 -15.16 -10.88 -19.24
CA ARG A 205 -15.83 -11.99 -19.90
C ARG A 205 -17.33 -11.77 -19.82
N CYS A 206 -18.05 -12.06 -20.90
CA CYS A 206 -19.50 -12.05 -20.86
C CYS A 206 -20.02 -13.10 -19.86
N PRO A 207 -21.08 -12.79 -19.10
CA PRO A 207 -21.65 -13.74 -18.17
C PRO A 207 -22.27 -14.92 -18.93
N ALA A 208 -22.18 -16.12 -18.34
CA ALA A 208 -22.69 -17.37 -18.91
C ALA A 208 -22.21 -17.62 -20.36
N MET A 209 -23.13 -18.02 -21.25
CA MET A 209 -22.89 -18.34 -22.66
C MET A 209 -23.19 -17.15 -23.59
N LEU A 210 -23.26 -15.93 -23.05
CA LEU A 210 -23.47 -14.74 -23.88
C LEU A 210 -22.22 -14.40 -24.70
N VAL A 211 -22.44 -13.75 -25.84
CA VAL A 211 -21.39 -13.26 -26.72
C VAL A 211 -21.38 -11.74 -26.76
N PHE A 212 -20.20 -11.14 -26.87
CA PHE A 212 -20.05 -9.69 -26.94
C PHE A 212 -20.37 -9.21 -28.36
N ASP A 213 -21.48 -8.50 -28.50
CA ASP A 213 -21.88 -7.87 -29.75
C ASP A 213 -21.12 -6.55 -29.95
N ARG A 214 -20.44 -6.43 -31.08
CA ARG A 214 -19.58 -5.29 -31.42
C ARG A 214 -20.38 -4.03 -31.74
N ARG A 215 -21.62 -4.19 -32.19
CA ARG A 215 -22.47 -3.07 -32.60
C ARG A 215 -23.11 -2.38 -31.39
N SER A 216 -23.66 -3.16 -30.47
CA SER A 216 -24.28 -2.66 -29.24
C SER A 216 -23.29 -2.48 -28.08
N LEU A 217 -22.06 -2.98 -28.20
CA LEU A 217 -21.01 -2.97 -27.17
C LEU A 217 -21.46 -3.64 -25.86
N ARG A 218 -22.25 -4.72 -25.98
CA ARG A 218 -22.90 -5.43 -24.86
C ARG A 218 -22.86 -6.94 -25.07
N CYS A 219 -22.98 -7.69 -23.98
CA CYS A 219 -23.17 -9.13 -24.02
C CYS A 219 -24.62 -9.46 -24.39
N VAL A 220 -24.81 -10.24 -25.46
CA VAL A 220 -26.11 -10.64 -25.99
C VAL A 220 -26.17 -12.17 -26.18
N VAL A 221 -27.37 -12.68 -26.38
CA VAL A 221 -27.59 -14.11 -26.63
C VAL A 221 -27.10 -14.44 -28.06
N PRO A 222 -26.26 -15.47 -28.26
CA PRO A 222 -25.90 -15.93 -29.60
C PRO A 222 -27.07 -16.64 -30.31
N PRO A 223 -27.08 -16.74 -31.64
CA PRO A 223 -26.04 -16.28 -32.56
C PRO A 223 -26.11 -14.77 -32.84
N THR A 224 -24.96 -14.20 -33.16
CA THR A 224 -24.82 -12.83 -33.69
C THR A 224 -24.09 -12.91 -35.01
N GLU A 225 -24.12 -11.83 -35.81
CA GLU A 225 -23.44 -11.82 -37.12
C GLU A 225 -21.96 -12.24 -37.07
N ASP A 226 -21.27 -11.94 -35.97
CA ASP A 226 -19.84 -12.22 -35.80
C ASP A 226 -19.53 -13.45 -34.94
N CYS A 227 -20.54 -14.03 -34.26
CA CYS A 227 -20.32 -15.06 -33.25
C CYS A 227 -21.46 -16.07 -33.20
N ASP A 228 -21.12 -17.32 -33.51
CA ASP A 228 -21.98 -18.50 -33.39
C ASP A 228 -21.46 -19.45 -32.30
N VAL A 229 -22.38 -20.12 -31.59
CA VAL A 229 -22.02 -21.23 -30.71
C VAL A 229 -21.94 -22.49 -31.59
N PRO A 230 -20.87 -23.32 -31.48
CA PRO A 230 -20.83 -24.60 -32.18
C PRO A 230 -22.07 -25.42 -31.81
N PRO A 231 -22.80 -25.99 -32.78
CA PRO A 231 -23.93 -26.85 -32.46
C PRO A 231 -23.42 -28.01 -31.60
N THR A 232 -24.08 -28.23 -30.47
CA THR A 232 -23.88 -29.45 -29.68
C THR A 232 -24.23 -30.61 -30.60
N PRO A 233 -23.36 -31.63 -30.78
CA PRO A 233 -23.72 -32.81 -31.56
C PRO A 233 -25.01 -33.37 -30.98
N ALA A 234 -26.04 -33.52 -31.81
CA ALA A 234 -27.28 -34.15 -31.40
C ALA A 234 -26.95 -35.53 -30.84
N GLY A 235 -27.10 -35.69 -29.52
CA GLY A 235 -27.04 -36.99 -28.88
C GLY A 235 -28.20 -37.83 -29.41
N TYR A 236 -27.83 -38.97 -29.99
CA TYR A 236 -28.64 -40.16 -30.27
C TYR A 236 -30.16 -40.04 -29.99
N ASP A 237 -30.94 -40.19 -31.05
CA ASP A 237 -32.37 -40.46 -30.95
C ASP A 237 -32.55 -41.86 -30.34
N GLY A 238 -32.64 -41.92 -29.00
CA GLY A 238 -33.09 -43.10 -28.28
C GLY A 238 -34.62 -43.16 -28.34
N GLU A 239 -35.13 -43.84 -29.36
CA GLU A 239 -36.56 -44.10 -29.58
C GLU A 239 -37.19 -44.80 -28.35
N LEU A 240 -38.12 -44.11 -27.67
CA LEU A 240 -38.89 -44.66 -26.55
C LEU A 240 -39.96 -45.63 -27.09
N GLY A 241 -39.69 -46.94 -26.96
CA GLY A 241 -40.72 -47.98 -27.06
C GLY A 241 -41.62 -47.99 -25.81
N PRO A 242 -42.91 -48.36 -25.93
CA PRO A 242 -43.86 -48.27 -24.84
C PRO A 242 -43.85 -49.58 -24.06
N ASP A 243 -43.16 -49.61 -22.92
CA ASP A 243 -43.52 -50.51 -21.83
C ASP A 243 -42.97 -49.93 -20.53
N GLY A 244 -43.89 -49.68 -19.60
CA GLY A 244 -43.58 -49.05 -18.33
C GLY A 244 -42.79 -49.96 -17.41
N ASN A 245 -41.74 -49.40 -16.81
CA ASN A 245 -41.56 -49.49 -15.37
C ASN A 245 -40.74 -48.30 -14.89
N ALA A 246 -41.31 -47.50 -14.00
CA ALA A 246 -40.57 -46.48 -13.28
C ALA A 246 -39.73 -47.19 -12.22
N GLN A 247 -38.44 -47.39 -12.51
CA GLN A 247 -37.44 -47.72 -11.49
C GLN A 247 -36.37 -46.62 -11.51
N GLU A 248 -36.23 -46.01 -10.34
CA GLU A 248 -35.33 -44.91 -9.99
C GLU A 248 -33.88 -45.25 -10.35
N PRO A 249 -33.08 -44.31 -10.89
CA PRO A 249 -31.64 -44.43 -10.86
C PRO A 249 -31.12 -43.92 -9.51
N GLU A 250 -30.41 -44.83 -8.85
CA GLU A 250 -29.74 -44.70 -7.57
C GLU A 250 -28.92 -43.41 -7.40
N GLU A 251 -29.06 -42.86 -6.21
CA GLU A 251 -28.25 -41.83 -5.61
C GLU A 251 -26.83 -42.36 -5.37
N GLU A 252 -25.83 -41.91 -6.14
CA GLU A 252 -24.45 -42.02 -5.68
C GLU A 252 -23.53 -40.88 -6.18
N ASN A 253 -22.98 -40.17 -5.18
CA ASN A 253 -21.78 -39.32 -5.21
C ASN A 253 -21.91 -37.83 -5.59
N LEU A 254 -22.58 -37.05 -4.73
CA LEU A 254 -22.21 -35.65 -4.47
C LEU A 254 -21.19 -35.56 -3.31
N PRO A 255 -20.11 -34.75 -3.40
CA PRO A 255 -19.38 -34.33 -2.21
C PRO A 255 -20.20 -33.30 -1.40
N PRO A 256 -20.20 -33.36 -0.06
CA PRO A 256 -21.08 -32.54 0.76
C PRO A 256 -20.57 -31.10 0.91
N GLY A 257 -21.50 -30.13 0.91
CA GLY A 257 -21.34 -28.90 1.70
C GLY A 257 -21.34 -27.55 0.98
N VAL A 258 -22.38 -27.19 0.21
CA VAL A 258 -22.67 -25.77 -0.08
C VAL A 258 -24.14 -25.47 0.15
N SER A 259 -24.43 -24.66 1.17
CA SER A 259 -25.79 -24.19 1.49
C SER A 259 -26.30 -23.17 0.47
N PRO A 260 -27.63 -23.04 0.28
CA PRO A 260 -28.20 -22.12 -0.70
C PRO A 260 -28.00 -20.65 -0.31
N LEU A 261 -27.64 -19.80 -1.28
CA LEU A 261 -27.62 -18.34 -1.10
C LEU A 261 -29.04 -17.75 -1.17
N PRO A 262 -29.41 -16.82 -0.28
CA PRO A 262 -30.74 -16.20 -0.24
C PRO A 262 -30.94 -15.15 -1.36
N PRO A 263 -32.21 -14.76 -1.63
CA PRO A 263 -32.58 -13.92 -2.76
C PRO A 263 -31.99 -12.51 -2.68
N GLN A 264 -31.58 -12.00 -3.85
CA GLN A 264 -31.03 -10.65 -4.04
C GLN A 264 -32.11 -9.59 -3.77
N VAL A 265 -31.96 -8.86 -2.68
CA VAL A 265 -32.72 -7.63 -2.41
C VAL A 265 -32.06 -6.50 -3.20
N SER A 266 -32.81 -5.94 -4.15
CA SER A 266 -32.48 -4.65 -4.75
C SER A 266 -32.52 -3.57 -3.69
N ASN A 267 -31.41 -2.87 -3.47
CA ASN A 267 -31.40 -1.61 -2.77
C ASN A 267 -30.64 -0.56 -3.59
N ASN A 268 -31.42 0.37 -4.15
CA ASN A 268 -30.96 1.72 -4.37
C ASN A 268 -30.45 2.28 -3.04
N ASN A 269 -29.25 2.89 -3.02
CA ASN A 269 -29.07 4.19 -2.38
C ASN A 269 -27.69 4.77 -2.69
N ASN A 270 -27.78 5.95 -3.27
CA ASN A 270 -26.72 6.92 -3.50
C ASN A 270 -26.29 7.50 -2.16
N HIS A 271 -25.14 7.15 -1.56
CA HIS A 271 -24.56 7.82 -0.38
C HIS A 271 -23.01 7.73 -0.30
N ASN A 272 -22.39 8.89 -0.54
CA ASN A 272 -21.20 9.48 0.11
C ASN A 272 -19.83 8.75 0.13
N ALA A 273 -18.85 9.37 -0.54
CA ALA A 273 -17.45 8.93 -0.72
C ALA A 273 -16.67 8.67 0.59
N ASN A 274 -17.09 9.24 1.73
CA ASN A 274 -16.48 8.98 3.03
C ASN A 274 -16.73 7.57 3.59
N GLN A 275 -17.77 6.87 3.12
CA GLN A 275 -18.08 5.50 3.58
C GLN A 275 -17.21 4.46 2.85
N GLN A 276 -16.80 4.73 1.60
CA GLN A 276 -15.89 3.87 0.83
C GLN A 276 -14.44 3.92 1.33
N LEU A 277 -13.95 5.06 1.84
CA LEU A 277 -12.64 5.16 2.49
C LEU A 277 -12.51 4.24 3.72
N ARG A 278 -13.56 4.15 4.54
CA ARG A 278 -13.61 3.20 5.67
C ARG A 278 -13.71 1.73 5.21
N GLY A 279 -14.42 1.47 4.11
CA GLY A 279 -14.50 0.14 3.49
C GLY A 279 -13.14 -0.36 2.98
N HIS A 280 -12.34 0.52 2.37
CA HIS A 280 -10.98 0.21 1.90
C HIS A 280 -10.01 -0.03 3.07
N GLN A 281 -10.08 0.80 4.12
CA GLN A 281 -9.30 0.58 5.35
C GLN A 281 -9.66 -0.74 6.03
N ASN A 282 -10.95 -1.09 6.08
CA ASN A 282 -11.42 -2.36 6.63
C ASN A 282 -10.99 -3.57 5.77
N HIS A 283 -10.96 -3.42 4.44
CA HIS A 283 -10.46 -4.47 3.54
C HIS A 283 -8.95 -4.67 3.70
N GLN A 284 -8.18 -3.58 3.81
CA GLN A 284 -6.74 -3.63 4.13
C GLN A 284 -6.49 -4.30 5.49
N GLN A 285 -7.31 -3.99 6.50
CA GLN A 285 -7.20 -4.61 7.83
C GLN A 285 -7.57 -6.10 7.82
N HIS A 286 -8.57 -6.50 7.02
CA HIS A 286 -8.94 -7.91 6.85
C HIS A 286 -7.85 -8.71 6.14
N GLN A 287 -7.21 -8.13 5.12
CA GLN A 287 -6.09 -8.76 4.41
C GLN A 287 -4.83 -8.86 5.28
N GLN A 288 -4.55 -7.84 6.11
CA GLN A 288 -3.45 -7.88 7.09
C GLN A 288 -3.66 -8.98 8.14
N ASN A 289 -4.90 -9.16 8.63
CA ASN A 289 -5.23 -10.26 9.54
C ASN A 289 -5.00 -11.64 8.88
N HIS A 290 -5.31 -11.77 7.59
CA HIS A 290 -5.05 -13.00 6.84
C HIS A 290 -3.54 -13.27 6.67
N GLN A 291 -2.73 -12.23 6.44
CA GLN A 291 -1.26 -12.34 6.36
C GLN A 291 -0.61 -12.70 7.70
N LEU A 292 -1.08 -12.11 8.81
CA LEU A 292 -0.69 -12.49 10.17
C LEU A 292 -0.96 -13.97 10.44
N GLN A 293 -2.13 -14.48 10.02
CA GLN A 293 -2.46 -15.90 10.14
C GLN A 293 -1.52 -16.78 9.32
N GLN A 294 -1.19 -16.39 8.09
CA GLN A 294 -0.23 -17.14 7.25
C GLN A 294 1.21 -17.12 7.78
N GLN A 295 1.63 -16.06 8.48
CA GLN A 295 2.96 -16.00 9.12
C GLN A 295 2.99 -16.83 10.41
N GLN A 296 1.94 -16.80 11.21
CA GLN A 296 1.81 -17.66 12.40
C GLN A 296 1.79 -19.14 12.03
N GLN A 297 1.23 -19.49 10.88
CA GLN A 297 1.28 -20.86 10.35
C GLN A 297 2.69 -21.25 9.90
N ARG A 298 3.43 -20.36 9.22
CA ARG A 298 4.82 -20.62 8.80
C ARG A 298 5.82 -20.74 9.95
N ASN A 299 5.61 -20.05 11.06
CA ASN A 299 6.47 -20.12 12.25
C ASN A 299 6.17 -21.30 13.19
N ARG A 300 5.17 -22.13 12.86
CA ARG A 300 4.78 -23.33 13.63
C ARG A 300 5.21 -24.65 12.97
N THR A 301 5.75 -24.59 11.76
CA THR A 301 6.40 -25.68 11.02
C THR A 301 7.90 -25.49 11.03
#